data_AF-A0A9E5UZT3-F1
#
_entry.id   AF-A0A9E5UZT3-F1
#
_cell.length_a   1.000
_cell.length_b   1.000
_cell.length_c   1.000
_cell.angle_alpha   90.00
_cell.angle_beta   90.00
_cell.angle_gamma   90.00
#
_symmetry.space_group_name_H-M   'P 1'
#
loop_
_entity.id
_entity.type
_entity.pdbx_description
1 polymer ?
#
loop_
_entity_poly.entity_id
_entity_poly.type
_entity_poly.pdbx_seq_one_letter_code
_entity_poly.pdbx_strand_id
1 'polypeptide(L)' 'MRTELHVPSDLKFLTIVENWLLGSLESELGNEVDWPRQANRLRLVLVEAYSNVVRHAHRDQPNLPVLIRLE' A
#
# COMPACT_ATOMS: atom_id res chain seq x y z
N MET A 1 -2.67 9.73 -12.30
CA MET A 1 -1.81 10.37 -11.27
C MET A 1 -0.51 9.59 -11.12
N ARG A 2 0.65 10.28 -10.99
CA ARG A 2 1.94 9.67 -10.64
C ARG A 2 2.34 10.06 -9.23
N THR A 3 2.41 9.09 -8.32
CA THR A 3 2.77 9.32 -6.92
C THR A 3 3.49 8.11 -6.35
N GLU A 4 4.39 8.35 -5.39
CA GLU A 4 5.16 7.30 -4.74
C GLU A 4 5.29 7.52 -3.24
N LEU A 5 5.39 6.42 -2.50
CA LEU A 5 5.60 6.39 -1.07
C LEU A 5 6.79 5.49 -0.74
N HIS A 6 7.77 6.06 -0.04
CA HIS A 6 8.87 5.34 0.58
C HIS A 6 8.56 5.13 2.05
N VAL A 7 8.60 3.89 2.53
CA VAL A 7 8.26 3.53 3.90
C VAL A 7 9.24 2.48 4.45
N PRO A 8 9.59 2.50 5.75
CA PRO A 8 10.45 1.47 6.29
C PRO A 8 9.80 0.09 6.19
N SER A 9 10.62 -0.94 5.98
CA SER A 9 10.17 -2.33 5.83
C SER A 9 9.76 -2.98 7.15
N ASP A 10 8.61 -2.56 7.66
CA ASP A 10 8.03 -3.05 8.90
C ASP A 10 6.49 -3.06 8.79
N LEU A 11 5.87 -4.12 9.30
CA LEU A 11 4.40 -4.29 9.29
C LEU A 11 3.68 -3.18 10.06
N LYS A 12 4.33 -2.52 11.02
CA LYS A 12 3.73 -1.38 11.74
C LYS A 12 3.35 -0.21 10.84
N PHE A 13 3.93 -0.12 9.64
CA PHE A 13 3.63 0.93 8.67
C PHE A 13 2.53 0.57 7.67
N LEU A 14 1.96 -0.63 7.76
CA LEU A 14 0.90 -1.11 6.85
C LEU A 14 -0.30 -0.15 6.79
N THR A 15 -0.74 0.41 7.92
CA THR A 15 -1.85 1.37 7.95
C THR A 15 -1.49 2.70 7.25
N ILE A 16 -0.23 3.14 7.31
CA ILE A 16 0.22 4.35 6.59
C ILE A 16 0.14 4.10 5.09
N VAL A 17 0.65 2.95 4.66
CA VAL A 17 0.61 2.50 3.27
C VAL A 17 -0.83 2.38 2.75
N GLU A 18 -1.72 1.79 3.54
CA GLU A 18 -3.13 1.62 3.19
C GLU A 18 -3.84 2.96 3.02
N ASN A 19 -3.71 3.85 4.01
CA ASN A 19 -4.35 5.17 3.96
C ASN A 19 -3.83 6.00 2.79
N TRP A 20 -2.53 5.94 2.51
CA TRP A 20 -1.94 6.62 1.36
C TRP A 20 -2.47 6.07 0.04
N LEU A 21 -2.51 4.74 -0.14
CA LEU A 21 -2.98 4.12 -1.38
C LEU A 21 -4.47 4.41 -1.62
N LEU A 22 -5.31 4.16 -0.62
CA LEU A 22 -6.76 4.38 -0.73
C LEU A 22 -7.09 5.86 -0.92
N GLY A 23 -6.47 6.75 -0.14
CA GLY A 23 -6.69 8.19 -0.29
C GLY A 23 -6.23 8.74 -1.64
N SER A 24 -5.12 8.21 -2.18
CA SER A 24 -4.64 8.58 -3.51
C SER A 24 -5.62 8.12 -4.61
N LEU A 25 -6.10 6.88 -4.53
CA LEU A 25 -7.08 6.36 -5.48
C LEU A 25 -8.43 7.08 -5.38
N GLU A 26 -8.89 7.38 -4.17
CA GLU A 26 -10.15 8.11 -3.92
C GLU A 26 -10.09 9.54 -4.43
N SER A 27 -8.95 10.22 -4.26
CA SER A 27 -8.74 11.56 -4.80
C SER A 27 -8.76 11.60 -6.33
N GLU A 28 -8.32 10.55 -7.01
CA GLU A 28 -8.25 10.52 -8.48
C GLU A 28 -9.56 10.03 -9.11
N LEU A 29 -10.17 8.98 -8.55
CA LEU A 29 -11.33 8.30 -9.13
C LEU A 29 -12.67 8.83 -8.61
N GLY A 30 -12.67 9.59 -7.50
CA GLY A 30 -13.87 10.21 -6.95
C GLY A 30 -15.02 9.21 -6.74
N ASN A 31 -16.25 9.61 -7.11
CA ASN A 31 -17.46 8.81 -6.88
C ASN A 31 -17.72 7.74 -7.97
N GLU A 32 -16.80 7.53 -8.91
CA GLU A 32 -16.95 6.50 -9.96
C GLU A 32 -16.79 5.06 -9.42
N VAL A 33 -16.36 4.94 -8.17
CA VAL A 33 -16.02 3.67 -7.52
C VAL A 33 -16.90 3.45 -6.29
N ASP A 34 -17.41 2.22 -6.14
CA ASP A 34 -18.00 1.73 -4.89
C ASP A 34 -16.90 1.49 -3.85
N TRP A 35 -16.47 2.57 -3.17
CA TRP A 35 -15.35 2.55 -2.21
C TRP A 35 -15.51 1.54 -1.08
N PRO A 36 -16.66 1.41 -0.39
CA PRO A 36 -16.81 0.41 0.66
C PRO A 36 -16.48 -1.00 0.19
N ARG A 37 -16.86 -1.35 -1.04
CA ARG A 37 -16.56 -2.66 -1.62
C ARG A 37 -15.12 -2.78 -2.11
N GLN A 38 -14.62 -1.78 -2.84
CA GLN A 38 -13.29 -1.86 -3.45
C GLN A 38 -12.17 -1.66 -2.43
N ALA A 39 -12.35 -0.80 -1.43
CA ALA A 39 -11.37 -0.59 -0.37
C ALA A 39 -11.08 -1.90 0.39
N ASN A 40 -12.10 -2.70 0.71
CA ASN A 40 -11.90 -3.99 1.39
C ASN A 40 -11.10 -4.99 0.54
N ARG A 41 -11.32 -5.01 -0.77
CA ARG A 41 -10.57 -5.88 -1.70
C ARG A 41 -9.13 -5.40 -1.85
N LEU A 42 -8.94 -4.09 -2.01
CA LEU A 42 -7.62 -3.46 -2.11
C LEU A 42 -6.81 -3.68 -0.83
N ARG A 43 -7.43 -3.53 0.35
CA ARG A 43 -6.81 -3.86 1.64
C ARG A 43 -6.28 -5.28 1.68
N LEU A 44 -7.09 -6.26 1.27
CA LEU A 44 -6.66 -7.66 1.29
C LEU A 44 -5.40 -7.89 0.43
N VAL A 45 -5.42 -7.39 -0.80
CA VAL A 45 -4.28 -7.52 -1.73
C VAL A 45 -3.05 -6.78 -1.20
N LEU A 46 -3.25 -5.58 -0.67
CA LEU A 46 -2.19 -4.76 -0.11
C LEU A 46 -1.54 -5.41 1.11
N VAL A 47 -2.32 -5.94 2.05
CA VAL A 47 -1.83 -6.64 3.24
C VAL A 47 -0.97 -7.82 2.83
N GLU A 48 -1.42 -8.63 1.87
CA GLU A 48 -0.68 -9.79 1.39
C GLU A 48 0.63 -9.38 0.70
N ALA A 49 0.55 -8.45 -0.27
CA ALA A 49 1.72 -7.98 -1.00
C ALA A 49 2.76 -7.34 -0.07
N TYR A 50 2.32 -6.44 0.83
CA TYR A 50 3.20 -5.77 1.78
C TYR A 50 3.80 -6.76 2.79
N SER A 51 3.01 -7.71 3.29
CA SER A 51 3.52 -8.77 4.18
C SER A 51 4.56 -9.64 3.48
N ASN A 52 4.37 -9.95 2.20
CA ASN A 52 5.34 -10.71 1.42
C ASN A 52 6.65 -9.95 1.23
N VAL A 53 6.58 -8.64 0.96
CA VAL A 53 7.79 -7.82 0.88
C VAL A 53 8.52 -7.81 2.23
N VAL A 54 7.85 -7.44 3.32
CA VAL A 54 8.48 -7.28 4.63
C VAL A 54 9.01 -8.61 5.19
N ARG A 55 8.26 -9.71 5.07
CA ARG A 55 8.61 -11.00 5.69
C ARG A 55 9.50 -11.88 4.83
N HIS A 56 9.42 -11.76 3.51
CA HIS A 56 10.12 -12.66 2.59
C HIS A 56 11.18 -11.92 1.78
N ALA A 57 10.82 -10.86 1.05
CA ALA A 57 11.77 -10.17 0.18
C ALA A 57 12.85 -9.43 0.98
N HIS A 58 12.46 -8.78 2.08
CA HIS A 58 13.35 -7.95 2.91
C HIS A 58 13.86 -8.68 4.16
N ARG A 59 13.64 -9.99 4.27
CA ARG A 59 13.97 -10.80 5.47
C ARG A 59 15.37 -10.56 6.00
N ASP A 60 16.36 -10.58 5.09
CA ASP A 60 17.78 -10.41 5.42
C ASP A 60 18.27 -8.96 5.18
N GLN A 61 17.35 -8.06 4.81
CA GLN A 61 17.62 -6.66 4.48
C GLN A 61 16.60 -5.72 5.14
N PRO A 62 16.48 -5.69 6.48
CA PRO A 62 15.42 -4.96 7.18
C PRO A 62 15.48 -3.44 6.99
N ASN A 63 16.64 -2.91 6.58
CA ASN A 63 16.85 -1.49 6.33
C ASN A 63 16.44 -1.06 4.90
N LEU A 64 16.10 -2.01 4.01
CA LEU A 64 15.65 -1.67 2.66
C LEU A 64 14.22 -1.10 2.75
N PRO A 65 13.95 0.10 2.21
CA PRO A 65 12.61 0.67 2.25
C PRO A 65 11.69 -0.07 1.27
N VAL A 66 10.40 -0.12 1.59
CA VAL A 66 9.36 -0.49 0.63
C VAL A 66 9.01 0.73 -0.19
N LEU A 67 9.00 0.57 -1.51
CA LEU A 67 8.56 1.58 -2.47
C LEU A 67 7.20 1.18 -3.05
N ILE A 68 6.22 2.05 -2.93
CA ILE A 68 4.89 1.88 -3.51
C ILE A 68 4.68 3.00 -4.53
N ARG A 69 4.26 2.64 -5.73
CA ARG A 69 4.06 3.55 -6.85
C ARG A 69 2.67 3.38 -7.45
N LEU A 70 2.04 4.51 -7.74
CA LEU A 70 0.88 4.60 -8.62
C LEU A 70 1.34 5.34 -9.89
N GLU A 71 1.10 4.74 -11.05
CA GLU A 71 1.61 5.20 -12.35
C GLU A 71 0.51 5.57 -13.34
#